data_AF-A0A2I1CAQ8-F1
#
_entry.id   AF-A0A2I1CAQ8-F1
#
_cell.length_a   1.000
_cell.length_b   1.000
_cell.length_c   1.000
_cell.angle_alpha   90.00
_cell.angle_beta   90.00
_cell.angle_gamma   90.00
#
_symmetry.space_group_name_H-M   'P 1'
#
loop_
_entity.id
_entity.type
_entity.pdbx_description
1 polymer ?
#
loop_
_entity_poly.entity_id
_entity_poly.type
_entity_poly.pdbx_seq_one_letter_code
_entity_poly.pdbx_strand_id
1 'polypeptide(L)'
;MSLQWPWHFALVSPAEQQHRRELLDLRGYYAQLSVVITLVAFRCYKSSVSHAQYASDPRRARKSWWESAPFRGWSETRGQYVVCLTWLGWLLGLSMWRSGDDYLHLTKALGHVAVSQLPFQVLMSPIWYISVSRPTSPSVVSIFTAIPQSALTRFHRLFGRVVLSPLLIAHATLYLSFFGQSPHPDFSSLLAKRIRDLDVQWGLCGIVITIFILVLARPLGSTSGLWAMKTASIHMRRRVFYIAHVLLVAALCVAAYCHVAQAQTYVLQTLGAFALNIACCWIIAPNRIGTDFCNEKDPITRTTANFRTIYSVPSTDVKLRHFMAPKGYSTRAKVSANHDKRGS
;
A
#
# COMPACT_ATOMS: atom_id res chain seq x y z
N MET A 1 12.06 2.37 -39.63
CA MET A 1 13.09 2.67 -38.61
C MET A 1 13.17 1.48 -37.68
N SER A 2 14.23 0.68 -37.76
CA SER A 2 14.49 -0.34 -36.75
C SER A 2 14.80 0.37 -35.43
N LEU A 3 13.97 0.19 -34.41
CA LEU A 3 14.29 0.62 -33.05
C LEU A 3 15.56 -0.12 -32.62
N GLN A 4 16.72 0.51 -32.75
CA GLN A 4 17.95 -0.01 -32.18
C GLN A 4 17.82 0.05 -30.66
N TRP A 5 18.06 -1.08 -30.00
CA TRP A 5 18.02 -1.19 -28.56
C TRP A 5 19.15 -0.33 -27.94
N PRO A 6 18.85 0.66 -27.08
CA PRO A 6 19.83 1.68 -26.69
C PRO A 6 20.80 1.24 -25.59
N TRP A 7 20.67 0.01 -25.06
CA TRP A 7 21.53 -0.49 -23.99
C TRP A 7 22.42 -1.65 -24.46
N HIS A 8 23.71 -1.54 -24.21
CA HIS A 8 24.75 -2.46 -24.66
C HIS A 8 25.48 -3.12 -23.49
N PHE A 9 26.18 -4.23 -23.76
CA PHE A 9 27.02 -4.91 -22.78
C PHE A 9 28.39 -4.21 -22.73
N ALA A 10 28.60 -3.37 -21.73
CA ALA A 10 29.83 -2.60 -21.57
C ALA A 10 30.90 -3.38 -20.77
N LEU A 11 32.14 -3.38 -21.26
CA LEU A 11 33.33 -3.74 -20.49
C LEU A 11 33.72 -2.57 -19.59
N VAL A 12 34.25 -2.87 -18.40
CA VAL A 12 34.33 -1.88 -17.31
C VAL A 12 35.66 -2.02 -16.58
N SER A 13 36.36 -0.91 -16.41
CA SER A 13 37.53 -0.84 -15.55
C SER A 13 37.14 -0.98 -14.06
N PRO A 14 38.08 -1.36 -13.16
CA PRO A 14 37.80 -1.44 -11.73
C PRO A 14 37.31 -0.12 -11.11
N ALA A 15 37.85 1.02 -11.57
CA ALA A 15 37.44 2.35 -11.11
C ALA A 15 35.99 2.67 -11.51
N GLU A 16 35.61 2.38 -12.76
CA GLU A 16 34.22 2.55 -13.22
C GLU A 16 33.27 1.58 -12.50
N GLN A 17 33.72 0.36 -12.18
CA GLN A 17 32.92 -0.59 -11.41
C GLN A 17 32.62 -0.07 -10.00
N GLN A 18 33.59 0.57 -9.35
CA GLN A 18 33.41 1.23 -8.07
C GLN A 18 32.45 2.42 -8.18
N HIS A 19 32.63 3.28 -9.18
CA HIS A 19 31.73 4.40 -9.43
C HIS A 19 30.27 3.95 -9.65
N ARG A 20 30.05 2.83 -10.35
CA ARG A 20 28.73 2.24 -10.53
C ARG A 20 28.11 1.77 -9.22
N ARG A 21 28.91 1.21 -8.29
CA ARG A 21 28.41 0.81 -6.96
C ARG A 21 27.94 2.02 -6.17
N GLU A 22 28.74 3.08 -6.13
CA GLU A 22 28.37 4.34 -5.47
C GLU A 22 27.09 4.95 -6.03
N LEU A 23 26.92 4.90 -7.36
CA LEU A 23 25.71 5.41 -8.00
C LEU A 23 24.47 4.57 -7.68
N LEU A 24 24.61 3.25 -7.56
CA LEU A 24 23.52 2.37 -7.12
C LEU A 24 23.06 2.72 -5.70
N ASP A 25 24.02 2.89 -4.79
CA ASP A 25 23.73 3.26 -3.40
C ASP A 25 23.06 4.64 -3.33
N LEU A 26 23.53 5.60 -4.12
CA LEU A 26 22.93 6.94 -4.20
C LEU A 26 21.48 6.89 -4.70
N ARG A 27 21.18 6.07 -5.72
CA ARG A 27 19.81 5.90 -6.23
C ARG A 27 18.89 5.29 -5.18
N GLY A 28 19.36 4.28 -4.47
CA GLY A 28 18.62 3.68 -3.36
C GLY A 28 18.34 4.71 -2.25
N TYR A 29 19.35 5.49 -1.87
CA TYR A 29 19.22 6.58 -0.91
C TYR A 29 18.20 7.64 -1.36
N TYR A 30 18.27 8.11 -2.61
CA TYR A 30 17.30 9.06 -3.16
C TYR A 30 15.89 8.50 -3.20
N ALA A 31 15.73 7.21 -3.54
CA ALA A 31 14.42 6.57 -3.52
C ALA A 31 13.81 6.54 -2.11
N GLN A 32 14.62 6.28 -1.07
CA GLN A 32 14.16 6.30 0.33
C GLN A 32 13.90 7.71 0.85
N LEU A 33 14.80 8.65 0.56
CA LEU A 33 14.62 10.06 0.93
C LEU A 33 13.35 10.64 0.30
N SER A 34 13.06 10.26 -0.95
CA SER A 34 11.82 10.65 -1.63
C SER A 34 10.57 10.20 -0.87
N VAL A 35 10.58 9.01 -0.26
CA VAL A 35 9.47 8.52 0.57
C VAL A 35 9.27 9.44 1.77
N VAL A 36 10.36 9.72 2.50
CA VAL A 36 10.31 10.58 3.69
C VAL A 36 9.80 11.98 3.33
N ILE A 37 10.34 12.59 2.28
CA ILE A 37 9.91 13.90 1.77
C ILE A 37 8.42 13.88 1.43
N THR A 38 7.94 12.84 0.73
CA THR A 38 6.53 12.73 0.34
C THR A 38 5.62 12.62 1.56
N LEU A 39 5.99 11.83 2.57
CA LEU A 39 5.22 11.70 3.81
C LEU A 39 5.18 13.00 4.60
N VAL A 40 6.32 13.69 4.73
CA VAL A 40 6.41 14.99 5.42
C VAL A 40 5.60 16.06 4.68
N ALA A 41 5.77 16.18 3.36
CA ALA A 41 5.02 17.12 2.54
C ALA A 41 3.51 16.88 2.65
N PHE A 42 3.07 15.62 2.61
CA PHE A 42 1.67 15.27 2.80
C PHE A 42 1.16 15.66 4.20
N ARG A 43 1.95 15.42 5.26
CA ARG A 43 1.61 15.79 6.63
C ARG A 43 1.52 17.31 6.81
N CYS A 44 2.43 18.07 6.21
CA CYS A 44 2.40 19.53 6.20
C CYS A 44 1.15 20.03 5.48
N TYR A 45 0.90 19.54 4.26
CA TYR A 45 -0.29 19.87 3.47
C TYR A 45 -1.58 19.64 4.24
N LYS A 46 -1.74 18.46 4.87
CA LYS A 46 -2.92 18.16 5.69
C LYS A 46 -3.06 19.09 6.88
N SER A 47 -1.96 19.48 7.52
CA SER A 47 -1.99 20.44 8.62
C SER A 47 -2.53 21.78 8.14
N SER A 48 -1.96 22.30 7.04
CA SER A 48 -2.34 23.60 6.46
C SER A 48 -3.79 23.63 6.01
N VAL A 49 -4.28 22.57 5.35
CA VAL A 49 -5.67 22.47 4.89
C VAL A 49 -6.65 22.26 6.05
N SER A 50 -6.29 21.48 7.07
CA SER A 50 -7.12 21.27 8.25
C SER A 50 -7.30 22.55 9.07
N HIS A 51 -6.34 23.48 9.01
CA HIS A 51 -6.50 24.83 9.60
C HIS A 51 -7.42 25.73 8.76
N ALA A 52 -7.50 25.51 7.44
CA ALA A 52 -8.33 26.30 6.54
C ALA A 52 -9.80 25.83 6.46
N GLN A 53 -10.07 24.54 6.73
CA GLN A 53 -11.40 23.95 6.60
C GLN A 53 -12.19 23.98 7.93
N TYR A 54 -12.71 25.16 8.29
CA TYR A 54 -13.76 25.32 9.31
C TYR A 54 -15.14 25.68 8.72
N ALA A 55 -15.30 25.68 7.40
CA ALA A 55 -16.54 26.11 6.74
C ALA A 55 -16.83 25.31 5.46
N SER A 56 -17.33 24.08 5.59
CA SER A 56 -18.04 23.43 4.47
C SER A 56 -18.93 22.27 4.95
N ASP A 57 -20.21 22.33 4.56
CA ASP A 57 -21.27 21.38 4.88
C ASP A 57 -20.97 19.97 4.32
N PRO A 58 -20.94 18.91 5.16
CA PRO A 58 -20.61 17.55 4.75
C PRO A 58 -21.68 16.86 3.88
N ARG A 59 -22.86 17.46 3.67
CA ARG A 59 -24.02 16.77 3.07
C ARG A 59 -24.05 16.72 1.54
N ARG A 60 -23.08 17.31 0.82
CA ARG A 60 -23.09 17.34 -0.67
C ARG A 60 -21.75 17.03 -1.34
N ALA A 61 -20.90 16.20 -0.73
CA ALA A 61 -19.69 15.72 -1.39
C ALA A 61 -20.03 14.68 -2.48
N ARG A 62 -20.35 15.18 -3.69
CA ARG A 62 -20.43 14.36 -4.91
C ARG A 62 -19.13 13.57 -5.04
N LYS A 63 -19.23 12.23 -5.08
CA LYS A 63 -18.07 11.35 -5.16
C LYS A 63 -17.26 11.72 -6.40
N SER A 64 -16.08 12.30 -6.19
CA SER A 64 -15.20 12.77 -7.26
C SER A 64 -14.84 11.62 -8.20
N TRP A 65 -14.64 11.91 -9.49
CA TRP A 65 -14.17 10.92 -10.46
C TRP A 65 -12.87 10.24 -9.98
N TRP A 66 -12.01 10.98 -9.28
CA TRP A 66 -10.80 10.47 -8.64
C TRP A 66 -11.03 9.42 -7.55
N GLU A 67 -12.18 9.47 -6.88
CA GLU A 67 -12.60 8.57 -5.78
C GLU A 67 -13.37 7.34 -6.28
N SER A 68 -13.50 7.19 -7.60
CA SER A 68 -14.17 6.04 -8.22
C SER A 68 -13.14 5.06 -8.79
N ALA A 69 -13.52 3.77 -8.81
CA ALA A 69 -12.66 2.70 -9.33
C ALA A 69 -12.53 2.82 -10.86
N PRO A 70 -11.35 2.50 -11.45
CA PRO A 70 -11.17 2.50 -12.90
C PRO A 70 -12.16 1.59 -13.63
N PHE A 71 -12.40 0.39 -13.08
CA PHE A 71 -13.29 -0.63 -13.60
C PHE A 71 -14.24 -1.15 -12.52
N ARG A 72 -15.40 -1.68 -12.93
CA ARG A 72 -16.39 -2.26 -12.01
C ARG A 72 -15.80 -3.49 -11.33
N GLY A 73 -15.92 -3.57 -10.00
CA GLY A 73 -15.38 -4.68 -9.19
C GLY A 73 -13.96 -4.46 -8.65
N TRP A 74 -13.29 -3.37 -9.04
CA TRP A 74 -11.97 -3.03 -8.48
C TRP A 74 -12.12 -2.28 -7.16
N SER A 75 -11.21 -2.56 -6.23
CA SER A 75 -11.28 -2.00 -4.86
C SER A 75 -10.47 -0.71 -4.67
N GLU A 76 -9.57 -0.42 -5.61
CA GLU A 76 -8.66 0.72 -5.64
C GLU A 76 -9.21 1.83 -6.55
N THR A 77 -8.96 3.10 -6.20
CA THR A 77 -9.50 4.27 -6.93
C THR A 77 -8.57 4.77 -8.03
N ARG A 78 -9.10 5.54 -9.00
CA ARG A 78 -8.28 6.18 -10.05
C ARG A 78 -7.17 7.05 -9.47
N GLY A 79 -7.46 7.82 -8.42
CA GLY A 79 -6.44 8.63 -7.73
C GLY A 79 -5.30 7.78 -7.17
N GLN A 80 -5.60 6.61 -6.60
CA GLN A 80 -4.58 5.70 -6.09
C GLN A 80 -3.67 5.16 -7.21
N TYR A 81 -4.25 4.81 -8.36
CA TYR A 81 -3.48 4.39 -9.53
C TYR A 81 -2.55 5.49 -10.04
N VAL A 82 -3.05 6.73 -10.17
CA VAL A 82 -2.21 7.84 -10.62
C VAL A 82 -1.06 8.07 -9.66
N VAL A 83 -1.28 8.07 -8.35
CA VAL A 83 -0.19 8.20 -7.37
C VAL A 83 0.84 7.08 -7.51
N CYS A 84 0.42 5.82 -7.59
CA CYS A 84 1.35 4.69 -7.73
C CYS A 84 2.08 4.67 -9.07
N LEU A 85 1.44 5.06 -10.17
CA LEU A 85 2.06 5.11 -11.50
C LEU A 85 3.03 6.28 -11.62
N THR A 86 2.69 7.45 -11.07
CA THR A 86 3.63 8.57 -10.95
C THR A 86 4.85 8.16 -10.12
N TRP A 87 4.63 7.44 -9.01
CA TRP A 87 5.72 6.91 -8.20
C TRP A 87 6.59 5.89 -8.96
N LEU A 88 5.97 4.96 -9.68
CA LEU A 88 6.69 4.02 -10.56
C LEU A 88 7.54 4.77 -11.59
N GLY A 89 6.97 5.79 -12.25
CA GLY A 89 7.68 6.62 -13.21
C GLY A 89 8.90 7.33 -12.60
N TRP A 90 8.76 7.85 -11.38
CA TRP A 90 9.88 8.43 -10.62
C TRP A 90 10.99 7.39 -10.35
N LEU A 91 10.63 6.21 -9.84
CA LEU A 91 11.61 5.16 -9.54
C LEU A 91 12.30 4.62 -10.80
N LEU A 92 11.56 4.44 -11.89
CA LEU A 92 12.12 4.09 -13.21
C LEU A 92 13.08 5.19 -13.70
N GLY A 93 12.70 6.45 -13.52
CA GLY A 93 13.56 7.60 -13.79
C GLY A 93 14.87 7.55 -13.00
N LEU A 94 14.82 7.24 -11.70
CA LEU A 94 16.01 7.04 -10.87
C LEU A 94 16.87 5.86 -11.35
N SER A 95 16.25 4.75 -11.78
CA SER A 95 17.00 3.61 -12.33
C SER A 95 17.68 3.92 -13.66
N MET A 96 17.11 4.79 -14.48
CA MET A 96 17.69 5.22 -15.76
C MET A 96 18.68 6.38 -15.61
N TRP A 97 18.49 7.24 -14.62
CA TRP A 97 19.30 8.45 -14.41
C TRP A 97 20.78 8.11 -14.26
N ARG A 98 21.63 8.62 -15.16
CA ARG A 98 23.08 8.35 -15.22
C ARG A 98 23.46 6.87 -15.42
N SER A 99 22.55 6.05 -15.96
CA SER A 99 22.89 4.68 -16.39
C SER A 99 23.59 4.66 -17.75
N GLY A 100 23.43 5.70 -18.56
CA GLY A 100 23.94 5.74 -19.93
C GLY A 100 23.31 4.66 -20.79
N ASP A 101 24.12 4.06 -21.66
CA ASP A 101 23.81 2.92 -22.51
C ASP A 101 24.17 1.57 -21.84
N ASP A 102 24.44 1.54 -20.54
CA ASP A 102 24.87 0.33 -19.87
C ASP A 102 23.70 -0.54 -19.40
N TYR A 103 23.52 -1.67 -20.09
CA TYR A 103 22.47 -2.64 -19.82
C TYR A 103 22.53 -3.22 -18.40
N LEU A 104 23.72 -3.62 -17.95
CA LEU A 104 23.89 -4.27 -16.65
C LEU A 104 23.74 -3.28 -15.51
N HIS A 105 24.15 -2.04 -15.72
CA HIS A 105 23.98 -1.00 -14.71
C HIS A 105 22.50 -0.64 -14.52
N LEU A 106 21.73 -0.46 -15.60
CA LEU A 106 20.28 -0.28 -15.53
C LEU A 106 19.61 -1.46 -14.81
N THR A 107 19.99 -2.69 -15.20
CA THR A 107 19.43 -3.91 -14.62
C THR A 107 19.66 -3.97 -13.10
N LYS A 108 20.88 -3.67 -12.64
CA LYS A 108 21.20 -3.58 -11.20
C LYS A 108 20.43 -2.47 -10.51
N ALA A 109 20.28 -1.31 -11.17
CA ALA A 109 19.57 -0.16 -10.62
C ALA A 109 18.08 -0.45 -10.39
N LEU A 110 17.43 -1.19 -11.29
CA LEU A 110 16.04 -1.62 -11.11
C LEU A 110 15.87 -2.48 -9.86
N GLY A 111 16.72 -3.49 -9.68
CA GLY A 111 16.70 -4.36 -8.51
C GLY A 111 16.96 -3.57 -7.23
N HIS A 112 18.01 -2.74 -7.22
CA HIS A 112 18.42 -1.95 -6.06
C HIS A 112 17.34 -0.93 -5.65
N VAL A 113 16.78 -0.19 -6.60
CA VAL A 113 15.67 0.74 -6.35
C VAL A 113 14.43 -0.02 -5.88
N ALA A 114 14.09 -1.18 -6.45
CA ALA A 114 12.95 -1.97 -6.01
C ALA A 114 13.08 -2.41 -4.54
N VAL A 115 14.20 -3.04 -4.17
CA VAL A 115 14.38 -3.54 -2.79
C VAL A 115 14.47 -2.40 -1.76
N SER A 116 14.91 -1.20 -2.16
CA SER A 116 14.91 -0.02 -1.29
C SER A 116 13.50 0.40 -0.82
N GLN A 117 12.45 -0.04 -1.52
CA GLN A 117 11.05 0.27 -1.20
C GLN A 117 10.42 -0.73 -0.23
N LEU A 118 11.07 -1.87 0.06
CA LEU A 118 10.54 -2.89 0.98
C LEU A 118 10.25 -2.35 2.40
N PRO A 119 11.10 -1.51 3.01
CA PRO A 119 10.81 -0.95 4.33
C PRO A 119 9.52 -0.13 4.33
N PHE A 120 9.34 0.72 3.31
CA PHE A 120 8.13 1.53 3.20
C PHE A 120 6.87 0.68 2.94
N GLN A 121 6.99 -0.35 2.11
CA GLN A 121 5.90 -1.30 1.86
C GLN A 121 5.42 -1.97 3.15
N VAL A 122 6.34 -2.36 4.03
CA VAL A 122 6.03 -2.91 5.36
C VAL A 122 5.45 -1.84 6.29
N LEU A 123 5.97 -0.62 6.28
CA LEU A 123 5.44 0.48 7.10
C LEU A 123 3.98 0.82 6.77
N MET A 124 3.52 0.62 5.53
CA MET A 124 2.11 0.78 5.15
C MET A 124 1.20 -0.38 5.58
N SER A 125 1.77 -1.54 5.92
CA SER A 125 1.00 -2.74 6.27
C SER A 125 0.30 -2.61 7.64
N PRO A 126 -0.86 -3.25 7.83
CA PRO A 126 -1.53 -3.27 9.13
C PRO A 126 -0.74 -4.15 10.10
N ILE A 127 -0.51 -3.68 11.33
CA ILE A 127 0.35 -4.35 12.32
C ILE A 127 -0.25 -5.68 12.81
N TRP A 128 -1.55 -5.69 13.10
CA TRP A 128 -2.25 -6.88 13.56
C TRP A 128 -2.91 -7.62 12.40
N TYR A 129 -2.13 -7.96 11.37
CA TYR A 129 -2.61 -8.76 10.23
C TYR A 129 -3.11 -10.16 10.67
N ILE A 130 -2.61 -10.69 11.79
CA ILE A 130 -3.05 -11.97 12.39
C ILE A 130 -4.32 -11.79 13.25
N SER A 131 -4.54 -10.61 13.83
CA SER A 131 -5.75 -10.37 14.63
C SER A 131 -6.93 -10.09 13.69
N VAL A 132 -7.74 -11.12 13.47
CA VAL A 132 -8.98 -11.02 12.69
C VAL A 132 -9.94 -9.98 13.29
N SER A 133 -9.80 -9.70 14.60
CA SER A 133 -10.60 -8.73 15.35
C SER A 133 -10.17 -7.28 15.11
N ARG A 134 -8.94 -7.03 14.64
CA ARG A 134 -8.41 -5.66 14.44
C ARG A 134 -7.69 -5.47 13.09
N PRO A 135 -8.37 -5.72 11.95
CA PRO A 135 -7.76 -5.66 10.62
C PRO A 135 -7.40 -4.23 10.15
N THR A 136 -7.77 -3.20 10.92
CA THR A 136 -7.53 -1.78 10.63
C THR A 136 -6.64 -1.11 11.67
N SER A 137 -5.86 -1.87 12.44
CA SER A 137 -4.92 -1.30 13.40
C SER A 137 -3.93 -0.35 12.73
N PRO A 138 -3.77 0.87 13.27
CA PRO A 138 -3.03 1.93 12.60
C PRO A 138 -1.53 1.62 12.57
N SER A 139 -0.96 1.65 11.38
CA SER A 139 0.50 1.61 11.15
C SER A 139 1.19 2.91 11.57
N VAL A 140 2.52 2.90 11.65
CA VAL A 140 3.34 4.11 11.86
C VAL A 140 3.00 5.19 10.85
N VAL A 141 2.85 4.82 9.57
CA VAL A 141 2.49 5.76 8.50
C VAL A 141 1.06 6.29 8.72
N SER A 142 0.13 5.45 9.16
CA SER A 142 -1.25 5.86 9.50
C SER A 142 -1.27 6.93 10.58
N ILE A 143 -0.49 6.73 11.63
CA ILE A 143 -0.37 7.65 12.77
C ILE A 143 0.27 8.96 12.30
N PHE A 144 1.42 8.86 11.63
CA PHE A 144 2.19 10.02 11.19
C PHE A 144 1.42 10.92 10.22
N THR A 145 0.76 10.32 9.22
CA THR A 145 0.05 11.06 8.15
C THR A 145 -1.41 11.38 8.49
N ALA A 146 -1.93 10.83 9.60
CA ALA A 146 -3.36 10.82 9.92
C ALA A 146 -4.23 10.29 8.75
N ILE A 147 -3.70 9.37 7.94
CA ILE A 147 -4.46 8.64 6.92
C ILE A 147 -5.06 7.39 7.58
N PRO A 148 -6.36 7.10 7.40
CA PRO A 148 -6.96 5.87 7.91
C PRO A 148 -6.25 4.62 7.37
N GLN A 149 -6.00 3.64 8.24
CA GLN A 149 -5.33 2.40 7.85
C GLN A 149 -6.01 1.69 6.68
N SER A 150 -7.34 1.77 6.57
CA SER A 150 -8.09 1.18 5.45
C SER A 150 -7.69 1.75 4.09
N ALA A 151 -7.33 3.04 4.03
CA ALA A 151 -6.81 3.68 2.82
C ALA A 151 -5.35 3.26 2.55
N LEU A 152 -4.50 3.24 3.58
CA LEU A 152 -3.11 2.78 3.44
C LEU A 152 -3.01 1.31 3.01
N THR A 153 -3.88 0.44 3.50
CA THR A 153 -3.91 -0.96 3.06
C THR A 153 -4.31 -1.10 1.59
N ARG A 154 -5.04 -0.14 0.99
CA ARG A 154 -5.24 -0.11 -0.47
C ARG A 154 -3.95 0.28 -1.19
N PHE A 155 -3.25 1.30 -0.69
CA PHE A 155 -1.95 1.70 -1.22
C PHE A 155 -0.91 0.59 -1.09
N HIS A 156 -0.77 -0.09 0.05
CA HIS A 156 0.12 -1.24 0.23
C HIS A 156 -0.11 -2.31 -0.85
N ARG A 157 -1.36 -2.70 -1.11
CA ARG A 157 -1.66 -3.70 -2.16
C ARG A 157 -1.31 -3.18 -3.54
N LEU A 158 -1.71 -1.96 -3.86
CA LEU A 158 -1.51 -1.37 -5.18
C LEU A 158 -0.03 -1.13 -5.46
N PHE A 159 0.72 -0.64 -4.48
CA PHE A 159 2.15 -0.39 -4.53
C PHE A 159 2.93 -1.70 -4.73
N GLY A 160 2.59 -2.75 -3.98
CA GLY A 160 3.16 -4.08 -4.19
C GLY A 160 2.95 -4.58 -5.64
N ARG A 161 1.76 -4.37 -6.19
CA ARG A 161 1.35 -4.86 -7.51
C ARG A 161 1.90 -4.04 -8.67
N VAL A 162 1.91 -2.71 -8.55
CA VAL A 162 2.19 -1.79 -9.66
C VAL A 162 3.59 -1.19 -9.57
N VAL A 163 4.21 -1.14 -8.39
CA VAL A 163 5.54 -0.55 -8.21
C VAL A 163 6.59 -1.63 -7.99
N LEU A 164 6.52 -2.35 -6.86
CA LEU A 164 7.54 -3.32 -6.46
C LEU A 164 7.68 -4.46 -7.46
N SER A 165 6.56 -5.12 -7.77
CA SER A 165 6.61 -6.33 -8.58
C SER A 165 7.09 -6.08 -10.01
N PRO A 166 6.63 -5.04 -10.74
CA PRO A 166 7.16 -4.76 -12.07
C PRO A 166 8.65 -4.44 -12.08
N LEU A 167 9.17 -3.72 -11.08
CA LEU A 167 10.61 -3.43 -11.01
C LEU A 167 11.44 -4.69 -10.76
N LEU A 168 11.00 -5.58 -9.87
CA LEU A 168 11.68 -6.87 -9.61
C LEU A 168 11.60 -7.81 -10.81
N ILE A 169 10.43 -7.90 -11.46
CA ILE A 169 10.25 -8.70 -12.67
C ILE A 169 11.12 -8.15 -13.81
N ALA A 170 11.17 -6.84 -14.00
CA ALA A 170 12.03 -6.21 -15.00
C ALA A 170 13.51 -6.50 -14.73
N HIS A 171 13.97 -6.34 -13.48
CA HIS A 171 15.32 -6.70 -13.07
C HIS A 171 15.66 -8.17 -13.41
N ALA A 172 14.80 -9.11 -13.03
CA ALA A 172 15.01 -10.53 -13.30
C ALA A 172 14.99 -10.85 -14.80
N THR A 173 14.05 -10.26 -15.56
CA THR A 173 13.91 -10.47 -17.00
C THR A 173 15.14 -9.97 -17.76
N LEU A 174 15.63 -8.78 -17.43
CA LEU A 174 16.83 -8.23 -18.06
C LEU A 174 18.08 -9.07 -17.71
N TYR A 175 18.23 -9.51 -16.46
CA TYR A 175 19.35 -10.40 -16.10
C TYR A 175 19.31 -11.74 -16.83
N LEU A 176 18.15 -12.38 -16.89
CA LEU A 176 17.97 -13.64 -17.63
C LEU A 176 18.24 -13.46 -19.13
N SER A 177 17.79 -12.34 -19.71
CA SER A 177 18.07 -11.97 -21.09
C SER A 177 19.58 -11.80 -21.33
N PHE A 178 20.28 -11.08 -20.45
CA PHE A 178 21.74 -10.93 -20.51
C PHE A 178 22.46 -12.29 -20.43
N PHE A 179 22.06 -13.15 -19.48
CA PHE A 179 22.66 -14.47 -19.32
C PHE A 179 22.40 -15.39 -20.52
N GLY A 180 21.21 -15.32 -21.14
CA GLY A 180 20.88 -16.12 -22.31
C GLY A 180 21.65 -15.71 -23.57
N GLN A 181 21.93 -14.41 -23.73
CA GLN A 181 22.61 -13.87 -24.91
C GLN A 181 24.14 -13.87 -24.80
N SER A 182 24.69 -14.00 -23.59
CA SER A 182 26.13 -13.98 -23.38
C SER A 182 26.74 -15.39 -23.53
N PRO A 183 27.79 -15.56 -24.34
CA PRO A 183 28.48 -16.85 -24.47
C PRO A 183 29.32 -17.17 -23.21
N HIS A 184 29.65 -18.44 -23.02
CA HIS A 184 30.54 -18.92 -21.96
C HIS A 184 31.52 -19.96 -22.55
N PRO A 185 32.80 -20.01 -22.12
CA PRO A 185 33.77 -20.96 -22.69
C PRO A 185 33.37 -22.43 -22.48
N ASP A 186 32.93 -22.80 -21.28
CA ASP A 186 32.62 -24.20 -20.93
C ASP A 186 31.13 -24.59 -21.08
N PHE A 187 30.26 -23.65 -21.39
CA PHE A 187 28.80 -23.85 -21.43
C PHE A 187 28.20 -23.21 -22.68
N SER A 188 27.07 -23.74 -23.17
CA SER A 188 26.39 -23.17 -24.35
C SER A 188 25.96 -21.71 -24.18
N SER A 189 25.72 -21.27 -22.94
CA SER A 189 25.42 -19.88 -22.59
C SER A 189 25.86 -19.57 -21.17
N LEU A 190 26.02 -18.28 -20.86
CA LEU A 190 26.25 -17.80 -19.51
C LEU A 190 25.10 -18.20 -18.57
N LEU A 191 23.86 -18.30 -19.07
CA LEU A 191 22.71 -18.78 -18.29
C LEU A 191 22.88 -20.22 -17.80
N ALA A 192 23.35 -21.12 -18.66
CA ALA A 192 23.55 -22.53 -18.31
C ALA A 192 24.56 -22.70 -17.16
N LYS A 193 25.56 -21.81 -17.10
CA LYS A 193 26.49 -21.70 -15.97
C LYS A 193 25.80 -21.08 -14.75
N ARG A 194 25.28 -19.87 -14.92
CA ARG A 194 24.84 -18.98 -13.83
C ARG A 194 23.64 -19.53 -13.07
N ILE A 195 22.76 -20.33 -13.67
CA ILE A 195 21.64 -20.97 -12.96
C ILE A 195 22.09 -21.94 -11.85
N ARG A 196 23.34 -22.41 -11.90
CA ARG A 196 23.95 -23.26 -10.88
C ARG A 196 24.62 -22.47 -9.76
N ASP A 197 24.81 -21.17 -9.95
CA ASP A 197 25.39 -20.31 -8.92
C ASP A 197 24.32 -19.94 -7.88
N LEU A 198 24.70 -19.97 -6.59
CA LEU A 198 23.78 -19.76 -5.47
C LEU A 198 23.08 -18.40 -5.50
N ASP A 199 23.79 -17.34 -5.88
CA ASP A 199 23.23 -16.00 -5.97
C ASP A 199 22.07 -15.94 -6.97
N VAL A 200 22.20 -16.57 -8.13
CA VAL A 200 21.14 -16.63 -9.14
C VAL A 200 19.98 -17.52 -8.70
N GLN A 201 20.24 -18.63 -8.00
CA GLN A 201 19.18 -19.47 -7.44
C GLN A 201 18.32 -18.73 -6.42
N TRP A 202 18.94 -17.95 -5.53
CA TRP A 202 18.21 -17.08 -4.61
C TRP A 202 17.40 -16.01 -5.35
N GLY A 203 17.94 -15.43 -6.43
CA GLY A 203 17.21 -14.50 -7.30
C GLY A 203 15.99 -15.14 -7.99
N LEU A 204 16.15 -16.36 -8.51
CA LEU A 204 15.07 -17.14 -9.11
C LEU A 204 13.99 -17.54 -8.08
N CYS A 205 14.40 -17.92 -6.88
CA CYS A 205 13.49 -18.17 -5.76
C CYS A 205 12.70 -16.89 -5.42
N GLY A 206 13.38 -15.74 -5.34
CA GLY A 206 12.76 -14.44 -5.08
C GLY A 206 11.70 -14.05 -6.12
N ILE A 207 11.96 -14.26 -7.42
CA ILE A 207 10.97 -13.94 -8.46
C ILE A 207 9.77 -14.89 -8.41
N VAL A 208 9.97 -16.18 -8.15
CA VAL A 208 8.89 -17.15 -7.97
C VAL A 208 8.01 -16.76 -6.78
N ILE A 209 8.62 -16.44 -5.64
CA ILE A 209 7.90 -15.97 -4.44
C ILE A 209 7.11 -14.69 -4.75
N THR A 210 7.72 -13.74 -5.47
CA THR A 210 7.05 -12.49 -5.89
C THR A 210 5.80 -12.77 -6.72
N ILE A 211 5.88 -13.70 -7.68
CA ILE A 211 4.73 -14.13 -8.49
C ILE A 211 3.65 -14.77 -7.60
N PHE A 212 4.02 -15.63 -6.66
CA PHE A 212 3.06 -16.21 -5.71
C PHE A 212 2.37 -15.14 -4.84
N ILE A 213 3.11 -14.12 -4.38
CA ILE A 213 2.54 -12.99 -3.63
C ILE A 213 1.50 -12.24 -4.47
N LEU A 214 1.73 -12.05 -5.76
CA LEU A 214 0.81 -11.36 -6.68
C LEU A 214 -0.44 -12.17 -6.98
N VAL A 215 -0.28 -13.47 -7.24
CA VAL A 215 -1.38 -14.38 -7.58
C VAL A 215 -2.22 -14.72 -6.35
N LEU A 216 -1.63 -14.65 -5.14
CA LEU A 216 -2.34 -14.82 -3.88
C LEU A 216 -3.38 -13.70 -3.71
N ALA A 217 -4.61 -13.98 -4.15
CA ALA A 217 -5.71 -13.04 -4.09
C ALA A 217 -6.36 -13.02 -2.69
N ARG A 218 -6.57 -11.82 -2.15
CA ARG A 218 -7.38 -11.65 -0.94
C ARG A 218 -8.83 -12.07 -1.26
N PRO A 219 -9.44 -12.98 -0.47
CA PRO A 219 -10.83 -13.35 -0.67
C PRO A 219 -11.74 -12.15 -0.36
N LEU A 220 -12.20 -11.47 -1.41
CA LEU A 220 -13.08 -10.30 -1.34
C LEU A 220 -14.57 -10.68 -1.44
N GLY A 221 -14.92 -11.95 -1.69
CA GLY A 221 -16.31 -12.42 -1.80
C GLY A 221 -16.46 -13.90 -2.19
N SER A 222 -17.65 -14.26 -2.70
CA SER A 222 -18.09 -15.63 -3.06
C SER A 222 -17.48 -16.18 -4.37
N THR A 223 -16.63 -15.41 -5.06
CA THR A 223 -16.14 -15.80 -6.39
C THR A 223 -14.74 -16.41 -6.36
N SER A 224 -14.71 -17.67 -6.80
CA SER A 224 -13.67 -18.48 -7.45
C SER A 224 -12.20 -18.23 -7.08
N GLY A 225 -11.70 -19.03 -6.14
CA GLY A 225 -10.27 -19.27 -5.91
C GLY A 225 -10.11 -20.49 -4.99
N LEU A 226 -9.40 -21.52 -5.47
CA LEU A 226 -9.33 -22.92 -5.00
C LEU A 226 -10.68 -23.50 -4.51
N TRP A 227 -11.23 -24.42 -5.30
CA TRP A 227 -12.45 -25.18 -4.99
C TRP A 227 -12.50 -25.77 -3.57
N ALA A 228 -11.35 -26.05 -2.96
CA ALA A 228 -11.21 -26.65 -1.64
C ALA A 228 -11.67 -25.77 -0.45
N MET A 229 -11.83 -24.44 -0.60
CA MET A 229 -12.17 -23.55 0.53
C MET A 229 -13.48 -22.78 0.37
N LYS A 230 -14.36 -23.17 -0.56
CA LYS A 230 -15.69 -22.55 -0.70
C LYS A 230 -16.58 -22.72 0.54
N THR A 231 -16.38 -23.81 1.29
CA THR A 231 -17.11 -24.13 2.53
C THR A 231 -16.53 -23.48 3.79
N ALA A 232 -15.34 -22.90 3.71
CA ALA A 232 -14.69 -22.27 4.86
C ALA A 232 -15.26 -20.87 5.15
N SER A 233 -15.45 -20.56 6.44
CA SER A 233 -15.84 -19.21 6.89
C SER A 233 -14.91 -18.12 6.33
N ILE A 234 -15.47 -16.95 6.02
CA ILE A 234 -14.72 -15.78 5.52
C ILE A 234 -13.57 -15.40 6.47
N HIS A 235 -13.73 -15.62 7.77
CA HIS A 235 -12.69 -15.37 8.78
C HIS A 235 -11.49 -16.32 8.61
N MET A 236 -11.74 -17.61 8.36
CA MET A 236 -10.70 -18.60 8.11
C MET A 236 -9.95 -18.29 6.81
N ARG A 237 -10.68 -18.01 5.72
CA ARG A 237 -10.09 -17.67 4.42
C ARG A 237 -9.17 -16.44 4.51
N ARG A 238 -9.57 -15.42 5.28
CA ARG A 238 -8.74 -14.24 5.54
C ARG A 238 -7.51 -14.59 6.38
N ARG A 239 -7.65 -15.40 7.43
CA ARG A 239 -6.53 -15.84 8.27
C ARG A 239 -5.47 -16.60 7.46
N VAL A 240 -5.91 -17.56 6.64
CA VAL A 240 -5.01 -18.32 5.75
C VAL A 240 -4.30 -17.39 4.78
N PHE A 241 -5.03 -16.46 4.14
CA PHE A 241 -4.44 -15.44 3.27
C PHE A 241 -3.34 -14.64 3.98
N TYR A 242 -3.60 -14.14 5.19
CA TYR A 242 -2.62 -13.33 5.92
C TYR A 242 -1.38 -14.13 6.32
N ILE A 243 -1.56 -15.34 6.85
CA ILE A 243 -0.43 -16.21 7.23
C ILE A 243 0.40 -16.54 5.99
N ALA A 244 -0.22 -17.00 4.91
CA ALA A 244 0.47 -17.34 3.67
C ALA A 244 1.21 -16.13 3.08
N HIS A 245 0.55 -14.95 3.02
CA HIS A 245 1.16 -13.73 2.51
C HIS A 245 2.39 -13.32 3.33
N VAL A 246 2.31 -13.34 4.66
CA VAL A 246 3.42 -12.94 5.53
C VAL A 246 4.57 -13.94 5.47
N LEU A 247 4.28 -15.25 5.41
CA LEU A 247 5.31 -16.28 5.23
C LEU A 247 6.01 -16.11 3.87
N LEU A 248 5.27 -15.82 2.80
CA LEU A 248 5.86 -15.52 1.50
C LEU A 248 6.71 -14.25 1.53
N VAL A 249 6.26 -13.18 2.20
CA VAL A 249 7.05 -11.95 2.36
C VAL A 249 8.32 -12.22 3.18
N ALA A 250 8.25 -13.01 4.24
CA ALA A 250 9.42 -13.41 5.01
C ALA A 250 10.41 -14.23 4.16
N ALA A 251 9.90 -15.20 3.38
CA ALA A 251 10.71 -15.97 2.45
C ALA A 251 11.35 -15.08 1.36
N LEU A 252 10.63 -14.08 0.86
CA LEU A 252 11.15 -13.09 -0.08
C LEU A 252 12.31 -12.29 0.54
N CYS A 253 12.17 -11.86 1.79
CA CYS A 253 13.23 -11.16 2.52
C CYS A 253 14.48 -12.04 2.71
N VAL A 254 14.31 -13.33 3.06
CA VAL A 254 15.42 -14.28 3.15
C VAL A 254 16.11 -14.45 1.79
N ALA A 255 15.33 -14.67 0.74
CA ALA A 255 15.85 -14.80 -0.61
C ALA A 255 16.62 -13.55 -1.05
N ALA A 256 16.09 -12.35 -0.80
CA ALA A 256 16.75 -11.09 -1.11
C ALA A 256 18.05 -10.89 -0.31
N TYR A 257 18.07 -11.26 0.98
CA TYR A 257 19.25 -11.17 1.83
C TYR A 257 20.39 -12.09 1.35
N CYS A 258 20.04 -13.31 0.95
CA CYS A 258 20.99 -14.30 0.45
C CYS A 258 21.38 -14.09 -1.03
N HIS A 259 20.58 -13.34 -1.79
CA HIS A 259 20.85 -13.06 -3.21
C HIS A 259 22.07 -12.16 -3.40
N VAL A 260 22.16 -11.03 -2.67
CA VAL A 260 23.26 -10.08 -2.85
C VAL A 260 23.46 -9.16 -1.63
N ALA A 261 24.70 -8.80 -1.32
CA ALA A 261 25.07 -7.97 -0.18
C ALA A 261 24.37 -6.59 -0.17
N GLN A 262 24.25 -5.94 -1.33
CA GLN A 262 23.61 -4.63 -1.44
C GLN A 262 22.12 -4.65 -1.04
N ALA A 263 21.44 -5.79 -1.18
CA ALA A 263 20.04 -5.92 -0.77
C ALA A 263 19.88 -6.10 0.75
N GLN A 264 20.92 -6.59 1.44
CA GLN A 264 20.87 -6.92 2.87
C GLN A 264 20.50 -5.72 3.72
N THR A 265 21.09 -4.56 3.44
CA THR A 265 20.79 -3.31 4.16
C THR A 265 19.29 -2.99 4.13
N TYR A 266 18.64 -3.13 2.97
CA TYR A 266 17.21 -2.86 2.83
C TYR A 266 16.34 -3.93 3.49
N VAL A 267 16.78 -5.19 3.48
CA VAL A 267 16.11 -6.26 4.24
C VAL A 267 16.18 -5.99 5.74
N LEU A 268 17.34 -5.60 6.27
CA LEU A 268 17.50 -5.23 7.68
C LEU A 268 16.64 -4.02 8.06
N GLN A 269 16.59 -3.00 7.21
CA GLN A 269 15.68 -1.87 7.38
C GLN A 269 14.21 -2.30 7.32
N THR A 270 13.87 -3.30 6.51
CA THR A 270 12.51 -3.87 6.43
C THR A 270 12.14 -4.57 7.74
N LEU A 271 13.06 -5.32 8.34
CA LEU A 271 12.90 -5.91 9.67
C LEU A 271 12.76 -4.82 10.75
N GLY A 272 13.58 -3.76 10.69
CA GLY A 272 13.47 -2.60 11.57
C GLY A 272 12.12 -1.89 11.45
N ALA A 273 11.65 -1.68 10.22
CA ALA A 273 10.33 -1.11 9.93
C ALA A 273 9.19 -1.98 10.49
N PHE A 274 9.30 -3.30 10.37
CA PHE A 274 8.36 -4.24 10.96
C PHE A 274 8.33 -4.13 12.50
N ALA A 275 9.50 -4.13 13.14
CA ALA A 275 9.65 -3.98 14.59
C ALA A 275 9.09 -2.63 15.07
N LEU A 276 9.36 -1.54 14.35
CA LEU A 276 8.83 -0.21 14.66
C LEU A 276 7.30 -0.19 14.61
N ASN A 277 6.72 -0.81 13.58
CA ASN A 277 5.28 -0.99 13.45
C ASN A 277 4.70 -1.71 14.68
N ILE A 278 5.32 -2.82 15.12
CA ILE A 278 4.93 -3.52 16.35
C ILE A 278 5.02 -2.58 17.55
N ALA A 279 6.18 -1.97 17.80
CA ALA A 279 6.44 -1.11 18.96
C ALA A 279 5.42 0.05 19.07
N CYS A 280 5.14 0.76 17.97
CA CYS A 280 4.14 1.83 17.97
C CYS A 280 2.74 1.34 18.36
N CYS A 281 2.34 0.14 17.90
CA CYS A 281 1.07 -0.45 18.30
C CYS A 281 1.04 -0.79 19.80
N TRP A 282 2.12 -1.37 20.32
CA TRP A 282 2.23 -1.70 21.75
C TRP A 282 2.19 -0.48 22.65
N ILE A 283 2.68 0.68 22.19
CA ILE A 283 2.65 1.94 22.95
C ILE A 283 1.25 2.59 22.89
N ILE A 284 0.52 2.44 21.79
CA ILE A 284 -0.80 3.09 21.60
C ILE A 284 -1.95 2.24 22.15
N ALA A 285 -1.81 0.91 22.12
CA ALA A 285 -2.80 -0.04 22.64
C ALA A 285 -3.08 0.00 24.17
N PRO A 286 -2.15 0.33 25.09
CA PRO A 286 -2.39 0.25 26.54
C PRO A 286 -3.54 1.14 26.98
N ASN A 287 -3.72 2.29 26.33
CA ASN A 287 -4.75 3.27 26.67
C ASN A 287 -6.17 2.89 26.19
N ARG A 288 -6.36 1.73 25.55
CA ARG A 288 -7.68 1.21 25.14
C ARG A 288 -7.99 -0.19 25.68
N ILE A 289 -7.10 -0.79 26.47
CA ILE A 289 -7.27 -2.15 26.99
C ILE A 289 -8.09 -2.16 28.31
N GLY A 290 -8.32 -1.01 28.94
CA GLY A 290 -9.00 -0.91 30.23
C GLY A 290 -10.53 -0.96 30.24
N THR A 291 -11.23 -0.92 29.09
CA THR A 291 -12.72 -0.82 29.11
C THR A 291 -13.47 -1.96 28.44
N ASP A 292 -12.84 -2.75 27.58
CA ASP A 292 -13.57 -3.74 26.77
C ASP A 292 -13.36 -5.20 27.21
N PHE A 293 -12.49 -5.47 28.19
CA PHE A 293 -12.19 -6.84 28.65
C PHE A 293 -13.06 -7.34 29.82
N CYS A 294 -13.93 -6.50 30.39
CA CYS A 294 -14.76 -6.87 31.55
C CYS A 294 -16.26 -7.06 31.23
N ASN A 295 -16.71 -6.96 29.97
CA ASN A 295 -18.14 -7.02 29.66
C ASN A 295 -18.50 -7.83 28.40
N GLU A 296 -17.77 -8.91 28.15
CA GLU A 296 -18.17 -9.92 27.15
C GLU A 296 -18.89 -11.09 27.85
N LYS A 297 -20.10 -10.80 28.34
CA LYS A 297 -21.15 -11.80 28.55
C LYS A 297 -22.27 -11.53 27.54
N ASP A 298 -22.47 -12.52 26.68
CA ASP A 298 -23.61 -12.76 25.78
C ASP A 298 -23.75 -11.94 24.48
N PRO A 299 -23.76 -12.61 23.30
CA PRO A 299 -23.92 -11.98 21.99
C PRO A 299 -25.34 -12.17 21.44
N ILE A 300 -26.39 -11.75 22.14
CA ILE A 300 -27.74 -11.69 21.55
C ILE A 300 -28.46 -10.45 22.07
N THR A 301 -28.19 -9.31 21.44
CA THR A 301 -29.03 -8.10 21.26
C THR A 301 -28.17 -6.84 21.34
N ARG A 302 -27.88 -6.23 20.18
CA ARG A 302 -27.79 -4.77 20.00
C ARG A 302 -27.53 -4.44 18.54
N THR A 303 -28.58 -4.62 17.75
CA THR A 303 -28.82 -3.74 16.61
C THR A 303 -29.30 -2.40 17.17
N THR A 304 -28.87 -1.29 16.57
CA THR A 304 -29.31 0.10 16.83
C THR A 304 -29.08 0.68 18.23
N ALA A 305 -27.84 1.10 18.54
CA ALA A 305 -27.55 2.31 19.31
C ALA A 305 -26.03 2.44 19.49
N ASN A 306 -25.39 3.33 18.73
CA ASN A 306 -24.21 4.11 19.14
C ASN A 306 -23.64 4.86 17.92
N PHE A 307 -24.38 5.89 17.51
CA PHE A 307 -23.90 6.91 16.58
C PHE A 307 -24.26 8.29 17.13
N ARG A 308 -23.95 8.54 18.41
CA ARG A 308 -24.24 9.83 19.04
C ARG A 308 -23.46 10.12 20.33
N THR A 309 -22.16 9.88 20.35
CA THR A 309 -21.32 10.42 21.45
C THR A 309 -19.91 10.72 20.98
N ILE A 310 -19.74 11.73 20.12
CA ILE A 310 -18.45 12.43 19.98
C ILE A 310 -18.79 13.91 19.80
N TYR A 311 -18.25 14.74 20.70
CA TYR A 311 -18.39 16.21 20.83
C TYR A 311 -19.63 16.75 21.57
N SER A 312 -19.64 16.62 22.90
CA SER A 312 -20.31 17.59 23.78
C SER A 312 -19.24 18.48 24.41
N VAL A 313 -19.19 19.74 23.99
CA VAL A 313 -18.45 20.82 24.66
C VAL A 313 -19.27 21.27 25.88
N PRO A 314 -18.66 21.61 27.04
CA PRO A 314 -19.41 22.08 28.19
C PRO A 314 -19.99 23.47 27.91
N SER A 315 -21.32 23.59 27.99
CA SER A 315 -22.02 24.86 27.99
C SER A 315 -21.85 25.51 29.36
N THR A 316 -21.20 26.66 29.42
CA THR A 316 -21.23 27.53 30.60
C THR A 316 -22.62 28.16 30.73
N ASP A 317 -23.24 27.94 31.88
CA ASP A 317 -24.49 28.56 32.31
C ASP A 317 -24.35 30.08 32.43
N VAL A 318 -25.14 30.82 31.67
CA VAL A 318 -25.54 32.19 32.03
C VAL A 318 -27.05 32.29 31.95
N LYS A 319 -27.67 32.30 33.14
CA LYS A 319 -29.04 32.74 33.40
C LYS A 319 -29.27 34.15 32.86
N LEU A 320 -30.32 34.35 32.07
CA LEU A 320 -31.08 35.60 32.10
C LEU A 320 -32.55 35.35 31.73
N ARG A 321 -33.40 36.05 32.47
CA ARG A 321 -34.83 35.81 32.69
C ARG A 321 -35.70 36.37 31.55
N HIS A 322 -36.91 35.82 31.49
CA HIS A 322 -38.22 36.43 31.16
C HIS A 322 -38.31 37.47 30.04
N PHE A 323 -39.22 37.27 29.08
CA PHE A 323 -40.39 38.16 28.90
C PHE A 323 -41.43 37.54 27.93
N MET A 324 -42.67 37.48 28.40
CA MET A 324 -43.98 37.62 27.73
C MET A 324 -44.25 37.07 26.32
N ALA A 325 -45.24 36.15 26.24
CA ALA A 325 -46.24 36.03 25.15
C ALA A 325 -47.22 37.25 25.19
N PRO A 326 -48.23 37.49 24.29
CA PRO A 326 -48.94 36.51 23.43
C PRO A 326 -49.60 37.04 22.10
N LYS A 327 -50.43 36.16 21.46
CA LYS A 327 -51.51 36.40 20.45
C LYS A 327 -51.08 36.78 19.03
N GLY A 328 -51.69 36.35 17.92
CA GLY A 328 -52.91 35.59 17.60
C GLY A 328 -53.24 35.79 16.08
N TYR A 329 -54.25 35.07 15.55
CA TYR A 329 -54.88 35.18 14.21
C TYR A 329 -54.07 34.64 12.99
N SER A 330 -54.60 34.03 11.92
CA SER A 330 -55.97 33.87 11.38
C SER A 330 -56.05 32.78 10.28
N THR A 331 -57.22 32.14 10.15
CA THR A 331 -57.95 31.68 8.93
C THR A 331 -57.38 30.69 7.90
N ARG A 332 -57.90 29.45 8.01
CA ARG A 332 -58.73 28.67 7.05
C ARG A 332 -59.12 29.33 5.68
N ALA A 333 -58.87 28.64 4.56
CA ALA A 333 -59.81 28.49 3.42
C ALA A 333 -59.36 27.50 2.30
N LYS A 334 -60.31 26.61 1.92
CA LYS A 334 -60.65 25.99 0.61
C LYS A 334 -59.55 25.24 -0.18
N VAL A 335 -59.64 23.91 -0.37
CA VAL A 335 -60.56 23.15 -1.26
C VAL A 335 -60.44 23.56 -2.75
N SER A 336 -59.83 22.69 -3.56
CA SER A 336 -60.42 22.26 -4.84
C SER A 336 -59.80 20.94 -5.28
N ALA A 337 -60.67 19.96 -5.53
CA ALA A 337 -60.37 18.68 -6.12
C ALA A 337 -60.78 18.72 -7.59
N ASN A 338 -59.92 18.23 -8.49
CA ASN A 338 -60.33 17.42 -9.64
C ASN A 338 -59.09 16.99 -10.44
N HIS A 339 -58.89 15.67 -10.56
CA HIS A 339 -58.27 15.09 -11.76
C HIS A 339 -58.66 13.61 -11.88
N ASP A 340 -59.78 13.40 -12.57
CA ASP A 340 -59.94 12.54 -13.74
C ASP A 340 -59.00 11.30 -13.88
N LYS A 341 -59.59 10.10 -13.77
CA LYS A 341 -59.04 8.85 -14.31
C LYS A 341 -60.16 7.97 -14.91
N ARG A 342 -60.02 7.76 -16.23
CA ARG A 342 -60.23 6.55 -17.05
C ARG A 342 -60.47 5.28 -16.21
N GLY A 343 -61.42 4.41 -16.51
CA GLY A 343 -61.69 3.80 -17.82
C GLY A 343 -61.15 2.38 -17.80
N SER A 344 -62.05 1.39 -17.65
CA SER A 344 -61.98 -0.02 -18.07
C SER A 344 -63.10 -0.80 -17.39
#